data_AF-A0A9C8L6P6-F1
#
_entry.id   AF-A0A9C8L6P6-F1
#
_cell.length_a   1.000
_cell.length_b   1.000
_cell.length_c   1.000
_cell.angle_alpha   90.00
_cell.angle_beta   90.00
_cell.angle_gamma   90.00
#
_symmetry.space_group_name_H-M   'P 1'
#
loop_
_entity.id
_entity.type
_entity.pdbx_description
1 polymer ?
#
loop_
_entity_poly.entity_id
_entity_poly.type
_entity_poly.pdbx_seq_one_letter_code
_entity_poly.pdbx_strand_id
1 'polypeptide(L)'
;MTLSEIIQDIHGLEAELAKLEARYGLLSADFYHLYKAGELEQTKDFIQWTGYYQAKLEREARYREMMDGYLRDLRQSAQLGALQLTPRPASTGA
;
A
#
# COMPACT_ATOMS: atom_id res chain seq x y z
N MET A 1 -13.83 1.98 4.99
CA MET A 1 -12.79 0.98 4.74
C MET A 1 -12.26 0.47 6.06
N THR A 2 -12.30 -0.83 6.24
CA THR A 2 -11.68 -1.59 7.32
C THR A 2 -10.19 -1.81 7.02
N LEU A 3 -9.43 -2.27 8.03
CA LEU A 3 -8.02 -2.59 7.85
C LEU A 3 -7.81 -3.69 6.79
N SER A 4 -8.66 -4.72 6.78
CA SER A 4 -8.58 -5.81 5.79
C SER A 4 -8.84 -5.32 4.38
N GLU A 5 -9.82 -4.43 4.17
CA GLU A 5 -10.08 -3.84 2.85
C GLU A 5 -8.87 -3.02 2.36
N ILE A 6 -8.22 -2.25 3.23
CA ILE A 6 -7.01 -1.49 2.85
C ILE A 6 -5.85 -2.43 2.48
N ILE A 7 -5.65 -3.51 3.25
CA ILE A 7 -4.60 -4.49 2.95
C ILE A 7 -4.87 -5.16 1.58
N GLN A 8 -6.13 -5.54 1.32
CA GLN A 8 -6.53 -6.11 0.03
C GLN A 8 -6.31 -5.13 -1.13
N ASP A 9 -6.68 -3.86 -0.95
CA ASP A 9 -6.44 -2.81 -1.95
C ASP A 9 -4.95 -2.60 -2.22
N ILE A 10 -4.11 -2.59 -1.18
CA ILE A 10 -2.65 -2.47 -1.33
C ILE A 10 -2.12 -3.63 -2.19
N HIS A 11 -2.48 -4.86 -1.87
CA HIS A 11 -2.03 -6.03 -2.64
C HIS A 11 -2.57 -6.05 -4.08
N GLY A 12 -3.80 -5.58 -4.29
CA GLY A 12 -4.35 -5.41 -5.63
C GLY A 12 -3.55 -4.40 -6.46
N LEU A 13 -3.22 -3.25 -5.86
CA LEU A 13 -2.41 -2.22 -6.52
C LEU A 13 -0.98 -2.69 -6.78
N GLU A 14 -0.37 -3.41 -5.84
CA GLU A 14 0.95 -4.03 -6.01
C GLU A 14 0.98 -5.00 -7.21
N ALA A 15 -0.06 -5.80 -7.39
CA ALA A 15 -0.15 -6.73 -8.52
C ALA A 15 -0.25 -6.00 -9.87
N GLU A 16 -0.98 -4.89 -9.94
CA GLU A 16 -1.06 -4.08 -11.17
C GLU A 16 0.25 -3.34 -11.45
N LEU A 17 0.89 -2.79 -10.42
CA LEU A 17 2.20 -2.13 -10.54
C LEU A 17 3.28 -3.11 -11.00
N ALA A 18 3.33 -4.32 -10.43
CA ALA A 18 4.31 -5.33 -10.81
C ALA A 18 4.27 -5.70 -12.30
N LYS A 19 3.07 -5.69 -12.93
CA LYS A 19 2.93 -5.91 -14.38
C LYS A 19 3.60 -4.81 -15.19
N LEU A 20 3.47 -3.56 -14.77
CA LEU A 20 4.08 -2.40 -15.42
C LEU A 20 5.59 -2.38 -15.17
N GLU A 21 6.02 -2.62 -13.94
CA GLU A 21 7.43 -2.71 -13.57
C GLU A 21 8.17 -3.77 -14.39
N ALA A 22 7.58 -4.97 -14.52
CA ALA A 22 8.14 -6.03 -15.35
C ALA A 22 8.16 -5.67 -16.84
N ARG A 23 7.14 -4.96 -17.33
CA ARG A 23 7.04 -4.56 -18.75
C ARG A 23 8.09 -3.53 -19.13
N TYR A 24 8.40 -2.59 -18.25
CA TYR A 24 9.32 -1.48 -18.53
C TYR A 24 10.70 -1.64 -17.87
N GLY A 25 10.89 -2.66 -17.02
CA GLY A 25 12.17 -2.96 -16.39
C GLY A 25 12.60 -1.94 -15.32
N LEU A 26 11.65 -1.26 -14.69
CA LEU A 26 11.89 -0.19 -13.72
C LEU A 26 10.89 -0.28 -12.57
N LEU A 27 11.33 -0.02 -11.34
CA LEU A 27 10.41 0.03 -10.19
C LEU A 27 9.51 1.27 -10.26
N SER A 28 8.31 1.16 -9.71
CA SER A 28 7.31 2.25 -9.73
C SER A 28 7.81 3.52 -9.04
N ALA A 29 8.67 3.39 -8.04
CA ALA A 29 9.27 4.53 -7.34
C ALA A 29 10.16 5.37 -8.27
N ASP A 30 11.04 4.71 -9.04
CA ASP A 30 11.95 5.38 -9.97
C ASP A 30 11.17 5.95 -11.16
N PHE A 31 10.22 5.17 -11.70
CA PHE A 31 9.31 5.65 -12.74
C PHE A 31 8.57 6.92 -12.30
N TYR A 32 8.01 6.93 -11.09
CA TYR A 32 7.26 8.07 -10.57
C TYR A 32 8.15 9.29 -10.37
N HIS A 33 9.41 9.11 -9.95
CA HIS A 33 10.38 10.19 -9.85
C HIS A 33 10.62 10.87 -11.20
N LEU A 34 10.94 10.07 -12.24
CA LEU A 34 11.16 10.56 -13.60
C LEU A 34 9.90 11.23 -14.18
N TYR A 35 8.72 10.64 -13.96
CA TYR A 35 7.45 11.21 -14.38
C TYR A 35 7.21 12.59 -13.74
N LYS A 36 7.46 12.72 -12.44
CA LYS A 36 7.29 13.98 -11.70
C LYS A 36 8.30 15.06 -12.11
N ALA A 37 9.48 14.67 -12.56
CA ALA A 37 10.49 15.57 -13.11
C ALA A 37 10.16 16.07 -14.52
N GLY A 38 9.16 15.48 -15.19
CA GLY A 38 8.82 15.81 -16.58
C GLY A 38 9.79 15.21 -17.61
N GLU A 39 10.55 14.20 -17.19
CA GLU A 39 11.57 13.52 -18.03
C GLU A 39 10.97 12.40 -18.89
N LEU A 40 9.68 12.09 -18.70
CA LEU A 40 8.96 11.05 -19.42
C LEU A 40 7.86 11.63 -20.30
N GLU A 41 7.58 10.92 -21.40
CA GLU A 41 6.43 11.19 -22.26
C GLU A 41 5.10 10.90 -21.54
N GLN A 42 4.00 11.49 -22.01
CA GLN A 42 2.67 11.25 -21.44
C GLN A 42 1.92 10.19 -22.26
N THR A 43 2.26 8.92 -22.06
CA THR A 43 1.51 7.79 -22.65
C THR A 43 0.35 7.37 -21.74
N LYS A 44 -0.64 6.68 -22.32
CA LYS A 44 -1.76 6.09 -21.56
C LYS A 44 -1.25 5.16 -20.46
N ASP A 45 -0.24 4.35 -20.75
CA ASP A 45 0.35 3.41 -19.79
C ASP A 45 1.02 4.16 -18.63
N PHE A 46 1.70 5.28 -18.89
CA PHE A 46 2.35 6.07 -17.85
C PHE A 46 1.34 6.80 -16.97
N ILE A 47 0.28 7.36 -17.57
CA ILE A 47 -0.83 7.95 -16.82
C ILE A 47 -1.46 6.90 -15.90
N GLN A 48 -1.71 5.69 -16.40
CA GLN A 48 -2.26 4.61 -15.59
C GLN A 48 -1.30 4.18 -14.47
N TRP A 49 -0.01 4.04 -14.77
CA TRP A 49 1.01 3.68 -13.79
C TRP A 49 1.09 4.71 -12.65
N THR A 50 1.09 6.01 -12.98
CA THR A 50 1.09 7.07 -11.96
C THR A 50 -0.14 7.00 -11.08
N GLY A 51 -1.32 6.73 -11.66
CA GLY A 51 -2.57 6.56 -10.91
C GLY A 51 -2.50 5.40 -9.93
N TYR A 52 -2.02 4.23 -10.37
CA TYR A 52 -1.86 3.08 -9.47
C TYR A 52 -0.85 3.34 -8.35
N TYR A 53 0.28 3.98 -8.68
CA TYR A 53 1.31 4.24 -7.68
C TYR A 53 0.85 5.26 -6.65
N GLN A 54 0.19 6.35 -7.07
CA GLN A 54 -0.41 7.32 -6.15
C GLN A 54 -1.48 6.70 -5.27
N ALA A 55 -2.37 5.88 -5.85
CA ALA A 55 -3.36 5.16 -5.08
C ALA A 55 -2.70 4.25 -4.03
N LYS A 56 -1.63 3.53 -4.37
CA LYS A 56 -0.89 2.69 -3.42
C LYS A 56 -0.35 3.52 -2.26
N LEU A 57 0.33 4.64 -2.55
CA LEU A 57 0.87 5.54 -1.53
C LEU A 57 -0.22 6.06 -0.57
N GLU A 58 -1.40 6.41 -1.10
CA GLU A 58 -2.54 6.83 -0.29
C GLU A 58 -3.05 5.71 0.62
N ARG A 59 -3.18 4.48 0.10
CA ARG A 59 -3.69 3.34 0.89
C ARG A 59 -2.69 2.93 1.96
N GLU A 60 -1.40 2.95 1.65
CA GLU A 60 -0.35 2.71 2.64
C GLU A 60 -0.29 3.81 3.72
N ALA A 61 -0.49 5.08 3.35
CA ALA A 61 -0.56 6.16 4.34
C ALA A 61 -1.72 5.93 5.30
N ARG A 62 -2.90 5.62 4.78
CA ARG A 62 -4.07 5.31 5.59
C ARG A 62 -3.88 4.07 6.45
N TYR A 63 -3.24 3.03 5.90
CA TYR A 63 -2.87 1.84 6.66
C TYR A 63 -1.99 2.19 7.86
N ARG A 64 -0.94 3.01 7.64
CA ARG A 64 -0.04 3.46 8.72
C ARG A 64 -0.80 4.22 9.80
N GLU A 65 -1.67 5.15 9.43
CA GLU A 65 -2.51 5.91 10.38
C GLU A 65 -3.38 4.99 11.25
N MET A 66 -4.01 3.98 10.65
CA MET A 66 -4.85 3.02 11.37
C MET A 66 -4.03 2.06 12.25
N MET A 67 -2.86 1.65 11.74
CA MET A 67 -1.97 0.72 12.43
C MET A 67 -1.28 1.38 13.63
N ASP A 68 -0.96 2.67 13.55
CA ASP A 68 -0.34 3.42 14.62
C ASP A 68 -1.17 3.40 15.90
N GLY A 69 -2.50 3.53 15.80
CA GLY A 69 -3.42 3.38 16.93
C GLY A 69 -3.37 1.97 17.52
N TYR A 70 -3.55 0.97 16.66
CA TYR A 70 -3.55 -0.43 17.07
C TYR A 70 -2.24 -0.86 17.76
N LEU A 71 -1.09 -0.47 17.21
CA LEU A 71 0.22 -0.82 17.77
C LEU A 71 0.50 -0.10 19.09
N ARG A 72 -0.01 1.13 19.27
CA ARG A 72 0.08 1.81 20.57
C ARG A 72 -0.70 1.06 21.63
N ASP A 73 -1.94 0.67 21.34
CA ASP A 73 -2.79 -0.07 22.27
C ASP A 73 -2.21 -1.46 22.59
N LEU A 74 -1.64 -2.13 21.58
CA LEU A 74 -0.97 -3.41 21.75
C LEU A 74 0.25 -3.30 22.68
N ARG A 75 1.04 -2.22 22.55
CA ARG A 75 2.18 -1.97 23.44
C ARG A 75 1.74 -1.61 24.85
N GLN A 76 0.67 -0.83 25.00
CA GLN A 76 0.13 -0.45 26.31
C GLN A 76 -0.48 -1.65 27.05
N SER A 77 -1.11 -2.58 26.36
CA SER A 77 -1.67 -3.80 26.95
C SER A 77 -0.59 -4.83 27.29
N ALA A 78 0.54 -4.83 26.59
CA ALA A 78 1.66 -5.73 26.82
C ALA A 78 2.58 -5.32 27.98
N GLN A 79 2.16 -4.42 28.89
CA GLN A 79 2.89 -3.74 29.99
C GLN A 79 4.31 -4.23 30.39
N LEU A 80 4.60 -5.53 30.49
CA LEU A 80 5.94 -6.10 30.74
C LEU A 80 6.21 -7.45 30.00
N GLY A 81 5.46 -7.78 28.94
CA GLY A 81 5.51 -9.06 28.22
C GLY A 81 5.61 -8.92 26.70
N ALA A 82 5.67 -10.05 25.99
CA ALA A 82 5.72 -10.06 24.52
C ALA A 82 4.40 -9.57 23.89
N LEU A 83 4.50 -8.83 22.78
CA LEU A 83 3.34 -8.40 21.99
C LEU A 83 2.60 -9.65 21.46
N GLN A 84 1.34 -9.82 21.87
CA GLN A 84 0.52 -10.94 21.44
C GLN A 84 -0.24 -10.57 20.16
N LEU A 85 0.26 -11.04 19.02
CA LEU A 85 -0.44 -10.91 17.73
C LEU A 85 -1.41 -12.09 17.58
N THR A 86 -2.66 -11.89 17.94
CA THR A 86 -3.70 -12.90 17.69
C THR A 86 -4.15 -12.82 16.23
N PRO A 87 -4.30 -13.97 15.54
CA PRO A 87 -4.91 -13.99 14.22
C PRO A 87 -6.31 -13.39 14.32
N ARG A 88 -6.52 -12.24 13.67
CA ARG A 88 -7.87 -11.71 13.51
C ARG A 88 -8.54 -12.56 12.42
N PRO A 89 -9.63 -13.29 12.72
CA PRO A 89 -10.34 -14.01 11.68
C PRO A 89 -10.73 -13.00 10.60
N ALA A 90 -10.43 -13.31 9.34
CA ALA A 90 -10.90 -12.51 8.22
C ALA A 90 -12.40 -12.32 8.42
N SER A 91 -12.84 -11.07 8.54
CA SER A 91 -14.25 -10.75 8.60
C SER A 91 -14.83 -11.12 7.24
N THR A 92 -15.25 -12.38 7.10
CA THR A 92 -16.08 -12.85 6.00
C THR A 92 -17.40 -12.12 6.14
N GLY A 93 -17.51 -10.96 5.46
CA GLY A 93 -18.77 -10.26 5.32
C GLY A 93 -19.78 -11.21 4.68
N ALA A 94 -20.89 -11.40 5.38
CA ALA A 94 -22.09 -12.06 4.88
C ALA A 94 -22.87 -11.13 3.93
#